data_AF-A0A9P5H5M2-F1
#
_entry.id   AF-A0A9P5H5M2-F1
#
_cell.length_a   1.000
_cell.length_b   1.000
_cell.length_c   1.000
_cell.angle_alpha   90.00
_cell.angle_beta   90.00
_cell.angle_gamma   90.00
#
_symmetry.space_group_name_H-M   'P 1'
#
loop_
_entity.id
_entity.type
_entity.pdbx_description
1 polymer ?
#
loop_
_entity_poly.entity_id
_entity_poly.type
_entity_poly.pdbx_seq_one_letter_code
_entity_poly.pdbx_strand_id
1 'polypeptide(L)'
;MLLKSLLLGASLPMTVVHVAAFNCASFWPSVKPGQSNTLDANCQMYPGYPQTIGTTKVTVVYTDEWKGNLGIIDELLNEAIVESIAIYSTLTTPPDMVIILGAGDAPKKSNAALDTYMPSSNGPCQIRTFRWWAANAGTEMSPVAMQSVAHEIYHCVQGSILGNGPKDTPTNWVIEASADYFSNIVFPYADGEVDREITYQPGVPIWKQERYVPALWFQSLEWARGIVYLHDFVMSTTFAASDDGERARLSAIPGFIDDFYLFALQFSLNHIYDTNGKLDPIQNPPEYNNVVWSVNDDATEGTAELETVPFTISGFRLQFEAGQNVKIYSSATSNQRIAWRRKGETVWNEIPNFGSSGGSEGVIELPCASGPQRISVLVISTENKASDKVKLHYVQQYKDDNCCRKDPKKRDSAECPAGSTSTATSSAPEPTHTSSGPSSGSCSGSSIPMDPCLTSHSWSLDIPSTRELMKKQLSKLQSITITDVQVSGAGGLDFDKKNVTFTYTELKTSVSVKAEGLKDPISVIIDGDASGRFFIKSGGSGSGTACLAYTSGKGTAKAVLPILGDQTFDLAPGGGYLKNMDIDYTCSNGRVTISSSGSENALTSGGPSWGPFSYNDS
;
A
#
# COMPACT_ATOMS: atom_id res chain seq x y z
N MET A 1 33.48 -20.42 3.58
CA MET A 1 34.26 -21.56 4.15
C MET A 1 35.71 -21.13 4.22
N LEU A 2 36.46 -21.47 5.31
CA LEU A 2 37.85 -21.05 5.67
C LEU A 2 38.07 -19.91 6.71
N LEU A 3 37.11 -19.63 7.59
CA LEU A 3 37.39 -18.95 8.88
C LEU A 3 36.76 -19.66 10.10
N LYS A 4 36.06 -20.78 9.89
CA LYS A 4 35.36 -21.59 10.91
C LYS A 4 36.23 -22.69 11.55
N SER A 5 37.46 -22.91 11.08
CA SER A 5 38.28 -24.07 11.47
C SER A 5 39.45 -23.76 12.41
N LEU A 6 39.47 -22.58 13.05
CA LEU A 6 40.61 -22.15 13.89
C LEU A 6 40.24 -21.65 15.30
N LEU A 7 39.02 -21.90 15.77
CA LEU A 7 38.58 -21.56 17.13
C LEU A 7 38.10 -22.76 17.99
N LEU A 8 38.37 -23.99 17.54
CA LEU A 8 38.17 -25.21 18.34
C LEU A 8 39.51 -25.62 18.96
N GLY A 9 39.82 -25.05 20.12
CA GLY A 9 41.11 -25.28 20.78
C GLY A 9 41.15 -24.90 22.25
N ALA A 10 40.07 -25.16 23.01
CA ALA A 10 40.08 -25.23 24.47
C ALA A 10 38.78 -25.88 24.98
N SER A 11 38.70 -27.22 24.93
CA SER A 11 37.68 -27.97 25.66
C SER A 11 38.00 -27.95 27.15
N LEU A 12 37.44 -26.98 27.87
CA LEU A 12 37.23 -27.14 29.32
C LEU A 12 36.08 -28.14 29.51
N PRO A 13 36.20 -29.14 30.40
CA PRO A 13 35.08 -29.99 30.75
C PRO A 13 34.03 -29.14 31.46
N MET A 14 32.94 -28.80 30.78
CA MET A 14 31.73 -28.33 31.45
C MET A 14 31.23 -29.47 32.32
N THR A 15 31.38 -29.31 33.63
CA THR A 15 30.61 -30.06 34.60
C THR A 15 29.16 -29.64 34.42
N VAL A 16 28.36 -30.51 33.79
CA VAL A 16 26.90 -30.35 33.74
C VAL A 16 26.40 -30.49 35.18
N VAL A 17 26.22 -29.37 35.87
CA VAL A 17 25.51 -29.34 37.14
C VAL A 17 24.08 -29.82 36.84
N HIS A 18 23.75 -31.04 37.28
CA HIS A 18 22.37 -31.52 37.30
C HIS A 18 21.60 -30.64 38.27
N VAL A 19 20.93 -29.61 37.75
CA VAL A 19 19.93 -28.87 38.51
C VAL A 19 18.81 -29.85 38.83
N ALA A 20 18.45 -29.97 40.11
CA ALA A 20 17.36 -30.84 40.54
C ALA A 20 16.06 -30.43 39.82
N ALA A 21 15.27 -31.42 39.41
CA ALA A 21 13.95 -31.18 38.81
C ALA A 21 13.09 -30.34 39.76
N PHE A 22 12.33 -29.40 39.21
CA PHE A 22 11.47 -28.47 39.94
C PHE A 22 10.10 -28.40 39.29
N ASN A 23 9.08 -27.92 40.01
CA ASN A 23 7.74 -27.78 39.43
C ASN A 23 7.73 -26.64 38.39
N CYS A 24 7.21 -26.88 37.19
CA CYS A 24 7.16 -25.90 36.09
C CYS A 24 6.43 -24.60 36.48
N ALA A 25 5.45 -24.67 37.40
CA ALA A 25 4.74 -23.49 37.88
C ALA A 25 5.55 -22.62 38.86
N SER A 26 6.76 -23.03 39.26
CA SER A 26 7.59 -22.28 40.23
C SER A 26 8.00 -20.87 39.79
N PHE A 27 7.92 -20.56 38.49
CA PHE A 27 8.13 -19.20 37.97
C PHE A 27 7.00 -18.23 38.33
N TRP A 28 5.84 -18.75 38.76
CA TRP A 28 4.68 -17.97 39.19
C TRP A 28 4.28 -18.35 40.62
N PRO A 29 5.06 -17.97 41.65
CA PRO A 29 4.86 -18.44 43.02
C PRO A 29 3.53 -18.01 43.65
N SER A 30 2.87 -16.98 43.10
CA SER A 30 1.54 -16.54 43.51
C SER A 30 0.39 -17.35 42.88
N VAL A 31 0.69 -18.24 41.93
CA VAL A 31 -0.28 -19.09 41.22
C VAL A 31 -0.08 -20.53 41.67
N LYS A 32 -1.16 -21.22 42.06
CA LYS A 32 -1.05 -22.65 42.39
C LYS A 32 -0.75 -23.45 41.11
N PRO A 33 0.11 -24.49 41.17
CA PRO A 33 0.36 -25.35 40.02
C PRO A 33 -0.95 -25.87 39.40
N GLY A 34 -1.04 -25.83 38.07
CA GLY A 34 -2.23 -26.23 37.32
C GLY A 34 -3.33 -25.16 37.21
N GLN A 35 -3.21 -24.04 37.93
CA GLN A 35 -4.11 -22.89 37.78
C GLN A 35 -3.61 -21.89 36.73
N SER A 36 -4.51 -21.09 36.18
CA SER A 36 -4.20 -20.05 35.18
C SER A 36 -3.35 -20.57 34.01
N ASN A 37 -3.58 -21.82 33.60
CA ASN A 37 -2.84 -22.52 32.54
C ASN A 37 -1.35 -22.76 32.82
N THR A 38 -0.89 -22.61 34.07
CA THR A 38 0.43 -23.13 34.48
C THR A 38 0.46 -24.64 34.39
N LEU A 39 1.63 -25.21 34.09
CA LEU A 39 1.80 -26.66 34.05
C LEU A 39 2.17 -27.21 35.44
N ASP A 40 1.38 -28.16 35.94
CA ASP A 40 1.73 -28.97 37.11
C ASP A 40 2.53 -30.21 36.70
N ALA A 41 3.79 -30.00 36.35
CA ALA A 41 4.72 -31.06 35.99
C ALA A 41 6.12 -30.77 36.52
N ASN A 42 6.98 -31.79 36.49
CA ASN A 42 8.41 -31.61 36.75
C ASN A 42 9.09 -31.07 35.49
N CYS A 43 9.84 -29.99 35.69
CA CYS A 43 10.67 -29.32 34.70
C CYS A 43 12.14 -29.37 35.11
N GLN A 44 13.01 -29.33 34.10
CA GLN A 44 14.44 -29.15 34.23
C GLN A 44 14.88 -27.96 33.37
N MET A 45 15.97 -27.29 33.78
CA MET A 45 16.54 -26.19 33.01
C MET A 45 17.16 -26.71 31.71
N TYR A 46 16.81 -26.10 30.59
CA TYR A 46 17.45 -26.41 29.32
C TYR A 46 18.88 -25.83 29.29
N PRO A 47 19.91 -26.58 28.82
CA PRO A 47 21.29 -26.10 28.79
C PRO A 47 21.44 -24.76 28.07
N GLY A 48 22.24 -23.85 28.63
CA GLY A 48 22.40 -22.48 28.10
C GLY A 48 21.36 -21.47 28.60
N TYR A 49 20.30 -21.91 29.26
CA TYR A 49 19.27 -21.06 29.84
C TYR A 49 19.26 -21.14 31.39
N PRO A 50 18.80 -20.07 32.10
CA PRO A 50 18.24 -18.85 31.56
C PRO A 50 19.30 -17.97 30.89
N GLN A 51 18.89 -17.23 29.86
CA GLN A 51 19.74 -16.30 29.12
C GLN A 51 19.10 -14.91 29.13
N THR A 52 19.92 -13.87 29.10
CA THR A 52 19.46 -12.50 28.87
C THR A 52 19.83 -12.10 27.44
N ILE A 53 18.82 -11.75 26.65
CA ILE A 53 18.97 -11.32 25.26
C ILE A 53 18.48 -9.87 25.20
N GLY A 54 19.41 -8.94 24.94
CA GLY A 54 19.15 -7.52 25.15
C GLY A 54 18.79 -7.25 26.61
N THR A 55 17.56 -6.79 26.87
CA THR A 55 17.02 -6.53 28.21
C THR A 55 16.03 -7.60 28.69
N THR A 56 15.71 -8.58 27.86
CA THR A 56 14.70 -9.60 28.16
C THR A 56 15.34 -10.86 28.70
N LYS A 57 14.85 -11.36 29.84
CA LYS A 57 15.27 -12.66 30.39
C LYS A 57 14.40 -13.77 29.81
N VAL A 58 15.05 -14.69 29.12
CA VAL A 58 14.42 -15.90 28.59
C VAL A 58 14.84 -17.09 29.43
N THR A 59 13.87 -17.88 29.84
CA THR A 59 14.10 -19.16 30.52
C THR A 59 13.50 -20.27 29.68
N VAL A 60 14.31 -21.21 29.22
CA VAL A 60 13.83 -22.42 28.55
C VAL A 60 13.93 -23.58 29.52
N VAL A 61 12.84 -24.32 29.65
CA VAL A 61 12.74 -25.50 30.50
C VAL A 61 12.08 -26.63 29.71
N TYR A 62 12.31 -27.87 30.10
CA TYR A 62 11.71 -29.03 29.47
C TYR A 62 11.10 -29.96 30.52
N THR A 63 9.99 -30.61 30.16
CA THR A 63 9.36 -31.64 30.99
C THR A 63 10.12 -32.96 30.88
N ASP A 64 9.90 -33.89 31.80
CA ASP A 64 10.55 -35.21 31.76
C ASP A 64 10.31 -35.96 30.43
N GLU A 65 9.19 -35.69 29.75
CA GLU A 65 8.84 -36.25 28.44
C GLU A 65 9.80 -35.81 27.32
N TRP A 66 10.46 -34.66 27.47
CA TRP A 66 11.38 -34.10 26.47
C TRP A 66 12.84 -34.46 26.68
N LYS A 67 13.18 -35.11 27.79
CA LYS A 67 14.58 -35.43 28.17
C LYS A 67 15.34 -36.20 27.08
N GLY A 68 14.65 -37.01 26.28
CA GLY A 68 15.24 -37.79 25.18
C GLY A 68 15.38 -37.05 23.85
N ASN A 69 14.78 -35.87 23.71
CA ASN A 69 14.63 -35.14 22.45
C ASN A 69 15.35 -33.79 22.44
N LEU A 70 16.22 -33.53 23.42
CA LEU A 70 16.83 -32.22 23.64
C LEU A 70 17.54 -31.70 22.38
N GLY A 71 18.39 -32.52 21.74
CA GLY A 71 19.22 -32.14 20.59
C GLY A 71 18.49 -31.93 19.26
N ILE A 72 17.16 -32.03 19.20
CA ILE A 72 16.39 -31.88 17.95
C ILE A 72 16.21 -30.40 17.59
N ILE A 73 16.14 -29.47 18.57
CA ILE A 73 15.73 -28.08 18.31
C ILE A 73 16.73 -27.04 18.85
N ASP A 74 17.94 -27.44 19.30
CA ASP A 74 18.91 -26.52 19.92
C ASP A 74 19.21 -25.28 19.08
N GLU A 75 19.54 -25.46 17.79
CA GLU A 75 19.91 -24.35 16.91
C GLU A 75 18.67 -23.53 16.49
N LEU A 76 17.59 -24.21 16.08
CA LEU A 76 16.36 -23.57 15.58
C LEU A 76 15.63 -22.76 16.66
N LEU A 77 15.51 -23.29 17.87
CA LEU A 77 14.83 -22.60 18.97
C LEU A 77 15.63 -21.38 19.43
N ASN A 78 16.95 -21.53 19.54
CA ASN A 78 17.81 -20.42 19.94
C ASN A 78 17.80 -19.29 18.91
N GLU A 79 17.91 -19.62 17.62
CA GLU A 79 17.80 -18.65 16.52
C GLU A 79 16.41 -17.97 16.53
N ALA A 80 15.33 -18.75 16.62
CA ALA A 80 13.97 -18.22 16.70
C ALA A 80 13.79 -17.20 17.83
N ILE A 81 14.26 -17.53 19.05
CA ILE A 81 14.19 -16.64 20.21
C ILE A 81 15.02 -15.38 19.98
N VAL A 82 16.28 -15.53 19.55
CA VAL A 82 17.21 -14.40 19.39
C VAL A 82 16.72 -13.43 18.33
N GLU A 83 16.30 -13.92 17.16
CA GLU A 83 15.83 -13.06 16.07
C GLU A 83 14.49 -12.38 16.41
N SER A 84 13.56 -13.11 17.02
CA SER A 84 12.28 -12.53 17.48
C SER A 84 12.51 -11.39 18.47
N ILE A 85 13.35 -11.61 19.48
CA ILE A 85 13.66 -10.56 20.47
C ILE A 85 14.37 -9.39 19.81
N ALA A 86 15.28 -9.63 18.86
CA ALA A 86 15.99 -8.57 18.16
C ALA A 86 15.01 -7.66 17.38
N ILE A 87 14.08 -8.23 16.63
CA ILE A 87 13.07 -7.47 15.87
C ILE A 87 12.09 -6.77 16.82
N TYR A 88 11.47 -7.50 17.75
CA TYR A 88 10.44 -6.91 18.61
C TYR A 88 10.96 -5.85 19.56
N SER A 89 12.23 -5.94 19.99
CA SER A 89 12.89 -4.89 20.79
C SER A 89 13.02 -3.55 20.06
N THR A 90 12.88 -3.51 18.73
CA THR A 90 12.80 -2.25 17.98
C THR A 90 11.45 -1.54 18.13
N LEU A 91 10.40 -2.28 18.53
CA LEU A 91 9.04 -1.81 18.71
C LEU A 91 8.75 -1.50 20.18
N THR A 92 9.05 -2.47 21.06
CA THR A 92 8.88 -2.37 22.50
C THR A 92 9.73 -3.43 23.19
N THR A 93 10.08 -3.24 24.46
CA THR A 93 10.83 -4.25 25.22
C THR A 93 9.96 -5.49 25.47
N PRO A 94 10.32 -6.68 24.92
CA PRO A 94 9.55 -7.88 25.21
C PRO A 94 9.62 -8.25 26.69
N PRO A 95 8.52 -8.73 27.31
CA PRO A 95 8.54 -9.14 28.70
C PRO A 95 9.45 -10.36 28.90
N ASP A 96 9.91 -10.55 30.14
CA ASP A 96 10.55 -11.81 30.54
C ASP A 96 9.62 -12.99 30.23
N MET A 97 10.20 -14.10 29.78
CA MET A 97 9.43 -15.24 29.31
C MET A 97 10.02 -16.58 29.74
N VAL A 98 9.13 -17.55 29.91
CA VAL A 98 9.42 -18.95 30.21
C VAL A 98 8.85 -19.79 29.07
N ILE A 99 9.71 -20.48 28.34
CA ILE A 99 9.33 -21.42 27.28
C ILE A 99 9.44 -22.84 27.85
N ILE A 100 8.33 -23.57 27.85
CA ILE A 100 8.22 -24.91 28.42
C ILE A 100 8.06 -25.93 27.29
N LEU A 101 9.10 -26.72 27.05
CA LEU A 101 9.11 -27.78 26.06
C LEU A 101 8.37 -29.02 26.59
N GLY A 102 7.32 -29.48 25.89
CA GLY A 102 6.60 -30.72 26.21
C GLY A 102 5.50 -30.61 27.19
N ALA A 103 4.77 -29.50 27.14
CA ALA A 103 3.97 -29.02 28.23
C ALA A 103 2.47 -29.01 27.96
N GLY A 104 2.05 -29.23 26.71
CA GLY A 104 0.64 -29.21 26.32
C GLY A 104 0.19 -30.46 25.57
N ASP A 105 -1.01 -30.93 25.90
CA ASP A 105 -1.82 -31.71 24.97
C ASP A 105 -2.42 -30.76 23.93
N ALA A 106 -2.08 -30.95 22.65
CA ALA A 106 -2.75 -30.21 21.59
C ALA A 106 -4.27 -30.48 21.66
N PRO A 107 -5.13 -29.46 21.45
CA PRO A 107 -6.55 -29.71 21.27
C PRO A 107 -6.76 -30.76 20.19
N LYS A 108 -7.70 -31.70 20.39
CA LYS A 108 -8.02 -32.72 19.38
C LYS A 108 -8.35 -32.03 18.05
N LYS A 109 -7.51 -32.22 17.02
CA LYS A 109 -7.54 -31.58 15.68
C LYS A 109 -6.91 -30.18 15.55
N SER A 110 -6.02 -29.77 16.46
CA SER A 110 -5.22 -28.56 16.26
C SER A 110 -3.91 -28.86 15.54
N ASN A 111 -3.57 -28.05 14.54
CA ASN A 111 -2.23 -28.02 13.92
C ASN A 111 -1.30 -27.02 14.64
N ALA A 112 -1.76 -26.35 15.71
CA ALA A 112 -0.92 -25.44 16.48
C ALA A 112 0.25 -26.22 17.11
N ALA A 113 1.45 -25.61 17.09
CA ALA A 113 2.68 -26.19 17.60
C ALA A 113 3.04 -25.67 19.01
N LEU A 114 2.58 -24.47 19.35
CA LEU A 114 2.82 -23.81 20.63
C LEU A 114 1.56 -23.06 21.10
N ASP A 115 1.54 -22.65 22.37
CA ASP A 115 0.55 -21.72 22.90
C ASP A 115 1.12 -20.77 23.97
N THR A 116 0.60 -19.54 24.02
CA THR A 116 1.00 -18.50 24.97
C THR A 116 -0.05 -18.23 26.04
N TYR A 117 0.42 -18.00 27.28
CA TYR A 117 -0.39 -17.55 28.40
C TYR A 117 0.33 -16.51 29.24
N MET A 118 -0.47 -15.70 29.92
CA MET A 118 -0.03 -14.82 31.01
C MET A 118 -0.57 -15.35 32.34
N PRO A 119 0.16 -16.22 33.07
CA PRO A 119 -0.35 -16.82 34.31
C PRO A 119 -0.60 -15.80 35.43
N SER A 120 0.13 -14.68 35.41
CA SER A 120 -0.04 -13.54 36.33
C SER A 120 0.41 -12.25 35.68
N SER A 121 -0.14 -11.10 36.08
CA SER A 121 0.22 -9.79 35.52
C SER A 121 1.66 -9.35 35.77
N ASN A 122 2.32 -9.88 36.81
CA ASN A 122 3.66 -9.46 37.26
C ASN A 122 4.71 -10.56 37.10
N GLY A 123 4.34 -11.69 36.49
CA GLY A 123 5.23 -12.82 36.25
C GLY A 123 5.67 -12.88 34.80
N PRO A 124 6.65 -13.75 34.47
CA PRO A 124 7.06 -13.93 33.09
C PRO A 124 5.91 -14.44 32.22
N CYS A 125 5.94 -14.14 30.93
CA CYS A 125 5.08 -14.77 29.94
C CYS A 125 5.36 -16.28 29.87
N GLN A 126 4.34 -17.12 29.67
CA GLN A 126 4.50 -18.55 29.47
C GLN A 126 4.24 -18.92 28.02
N ILE A 127 5.20 -19.53 27.34
CA ILE A 127 4.99 -20.22 26.07
C ILE A 127 5.14 -21.71 26.32
N ARG A 128 4.23 -22.54 25.82
CA ARG A 128 4.33 -23.99 25.94
C ARG A 128 4.31 -24.62 24.57
N THR A 129 5.05 -25.71 24.43
CA THR A 129 5.02 -26.50 23.20
C THR A 129 4.10 -27.70 23.36
N PHE A 130 3.40 -28.06 22.28
CA PHE A 130 2.59 -29.27 22.28
C PHE A 130 3.45 -30.52 22.10
N ARG A 131 2.99 -31.63 22.69
CA ARG A 131 3.70 -32.92 22.71
C ARG A 131 4.17 -33.41 21.35
N TRP A 132 3.41 -33.17 20.28
CA TRP A 132 3.75 -33.65 18.94
C TRP A 132 4.99 -32.94 18.35
N TRP A 133 5.34 -31.75 18.84
CA TRP A 133 6.55 -31.04 18.46
C TRP A 133 7.83 -31.69 18.99
N ALA A 134 7.72 -32.59 19.98
CA ALA A 134 8.82 -33.36 20.56
C ALA A 134 9.33 -34.47 19.63
N ALA A 135 8.57 -34.81 18.59
CA ALA A 135 9.01 -35.71 17.53
C ALA A 135 9.76 -34.91 16.44
N ASN A 136 10.49 -35.60 15.55
CA ASN A 136 11.23 -35.01 14.41
C ASN A 136 10.42 -34.01 13.54
N ALA A 137 9.11 -33.92 13.73
CA ALA A 137 8.21 -32.93 13.11
C ALA A 137 8.69 -31.48 13.27
N GLY A 138 9.27 -31.09 14.41
CA GLY A 138 9.75 -29.70 14.60
C GLY A 138 10.87 -29.31 13.65
N THR A 139 11.84 -30.21 13.42
CA THR A 139 12.91 -30.04 12.44
C THR A 139 12.42 -30.17 11.00
N GLU A 140 11.46 -31.05 10.74
CA GLU A 140 10.84 -31.21 9.41
C GLU A 140 10.00 -29.98 9.01
N MET A 141 9.52 -29.22 9.99
CA MET A 141 8.77 -27.98 9.79
C MET A 141 9.65 -26.73 9.78
N SER A 142 10.97 -26.84 9.86
CA SER A 142 11.84 -25.67 9.70
C SER A 142 11.69 -25.12 8.27
N PRO A 143 11.43 -23.81 8.09
CA PRO A 143 11.48 -22.73 9.08
C PRO A 143 10.14 -22.29 9.69
N VAL A 144 9.00 -22.87 9.29
CA VAL A 144 7.66 -22.60 9.86
C VAL A 144 7.60 -22.83 11.39
N ALA A 145 8.40 -23.77 11.90
CA ALA A 145 8.54 -23.98 13.35
C ALA A 145 9.17 -22.77 14.06
N MET A 146 10.11 -22.06 13.42
CA MET A 146 10.74 -20.84 13.97
C MET A 146 9.75 -19.67 13.95
N GLN A 147 9.02 -19.52 12.85
CA GLN A 147 7.92 -18.56 12.71
C GLN A 147 6.85 -18.77 13.82
N SER A 148 6.49 -20.02 14.10
CA SER A 148 5.55 -20.33 15.19
C SER A 148 6.07 -19.88 16.57
N VAL A 149 7.37 -19.97 16.83
CA VAL A 149 7.96 -19.43 18.06
C VAL A 149 7.90 -17.90 18.06
N ALA A 150 8.20 -17.24 16.95
CA ALA A 150 8.10 -15.79 16.81
C ALA A 150 6.66 -15.28 17.03
N HIS A 151 5.66 -16.00 16.51
CA HIS A 151 4.24 -15.74 16.71
C HIS A 151 3.87 -15.71 18.21
N GLU A 152 4.25 -16.75 18.94
CA GLU A 152 4.00 -16.84 20.38
C GLU A 152 4.79 -15.80 21.20
N ILE A 153 6.01 -15.47 20.81
CA ILE A 153 6.76 -14.37 21.45
C ILE A 153 6.04 -13.03 21.23
N TYR A 154 5.42 -12.81 20.06
CA TYR A 154 4.62 -11.59 19.85
C TYR A 154 3.35 -11.58 20.72
N HIS A 155 2.71 -12.72 20.95
CA HIS A 155 1.65 -12.83 21.96
C HIS A 155 2.13 -12.47 23.37
N CYS A 156 3.39 -12.75 23.72
CA CYS A 156 3.95 -12.25 24.98
C CYS A 156 4.00 -10.72 25.02
N VAL A 157 4.45 -10.09 23.94
CA VAL A 157 4.47 -8.63 23.81
C VAL A 157 3.05 -8.06 23.97
N GLN A 158 2.09 -8.56 23.20
CA GLN A 158 0.68 -8.16 23.26
C GLN A 158 0.10 -8.33 24.68
N GLY A 159 0.28 -9.50 25.30
CA GLY A 159 -0.31 -9.81 26.60
C GLY A 159 0.22 -8.94 27.74
N SER A 160 1.47 -8.46 27.64
CA SER A 160 2.06 -7.57 28.64
C SER A 160 1.45 -6.16 28.61
N ILE A 161 0.87 -5.76 27.48
CA ILE A 161 0.34 -4.41 27.23
C ILE A 161 -1.19 -4.41 27.25
N LEU A 162 -1.82 -5.32 26.50
CA LEU A 162 -3.28 -5.39 26.32
C LEU A 162 -3.98 -6.20 27.42
N GLY A 163 -3.24 -7.10 28.10
CA GLY A 163 -3.82 -8.15 28.92
C GLY A 163 -4.51 -9.24 28.10
N ASN A 164 -5.18 -10.18 28.78
CA ASN A 164 -5.91 -11.26 28.11
C ASN A 164 -7.32 -10.78 27.72
N GLY A 165 -7.57 -10.60 26.42
CA GLY A 165 -8.92 -10.42 25.89
C GLY A 165 -9.77 -11.70 26.04
N PRO A 166 -11.11 -11.61 25.98
CA PRO A 166 -11.96 -12.80 25.92
C PRO A 166 -11.66 -13.63 24.66
N LYS A 167 -11.48 -14.96 24.77
CA LYS A 167 -11.12 -15.82 23.61
C LYS A 167 -12.09 -15.74 22.43
N ASP A 168 -13.36 -15.44 22.70
CA ASP A 168 -14.43 -15.38 21.69
C ASP A 168 -14.80 -13.93 21.32
N THR A 169 -13.94 -12.95 21.62
CA THR A 169 -14.16 -11.57 21.20
C THR A 169 -14.04 -11.44 19.67
N PRO A 170 -14.94 -10.68 19.02
CA PRO A 170 -14.78 -10.35 17.60
C PRO A 170 -13.50 -9.55 17.32
N THR A 171 -12.87 -8.94 18.32
CA THR A 171 -11.58 -8.24 18.17
C THR A 171 -10.38 -9.20 18.10
N ASN A 172 -10.59 -10.51 18.30
CA ASN A 172 -9.50 -11.49 18.37
C ASN A 172 -8.70 -11.58 17.07
N TRP A 173 -9.29 -11.16 15.94
CA TRP A 173 -8.56 -11.07 14.67
C TRP A 173 -7.32 -10.19 14.80
N VAL A 174 -7.36 -9.07 15.56
CA VAL A 174 -6.20 -8.19 15.73
C VAL A 174 -5.06 -8.94 16.42
N ILE A 175 -5.38 -9.73 17.44
CA ILE A 175 -4.38 -10.45 18.24
C ILE A 175 -3.66 -11.49 17.40
N GLU A 176 -4.40 -12.30 16.67
CA GLU A 176 -3.86 -13.48 16.00
C GLU A 176 -3.31 -13.14 14.61
N ALA A 177 -4.01 -12.32 13.84
CA ALA A 177 -3.54 -11.87 12.54
C ALA A 177 -2.28 -10.99 12.65
N SER A 178 -2.18 -10.14 13.69
CA SER A 178 -0.94 -9.38 13.87
C SER A 178 0.21 -10.24 14.36
N ALA A 179 -0.05 -11.25 15.21
CA ALA A 179 1.01 -12.19 15.59
C ALA A 179 1.52 -12.99 14.40
N ASP A 180 0.64 -13.39 13.48
CA ASP A 180 1.01 -14.05 12.22
C ASP A 180 1.91 -13.09 11.41
N TYR A 181 1.41 -11.89 11.09
CA TYR A 181 2.16 -10.87 10.35
C TYR A 181 3.54 -10.54 10.97
N PHE A 182 3.60 -10.24 12.26
CA PHE A 182 4.86 -9.90 12.92
C PHE A 182 5.82 -11.08 12.97
N SER A 183 5.32 -12.32 13.01
CA SER A 183 6.17 -13.51 12.88
C SER A 183 6.76 -13.65 11.48
N ASN A 184 6.04 -13.24 10.43
CA ASN A 184 6.53 -13.18 9.04
C ASN A 184 7.65 -12.14 8.91
N ILE A 185 7.55 -10.99 9.59
CA ILE A 185 8.63 -9.99 9.60
C ILE A 185 9.94 -10.57 10.17
N VAL A 186 9.85 -11.42 11.20
CA VAL A 186 11.02 -12.10 11.76
C VAL A 186 11.54 -13.17 10.78
N PHE A 187 10.63 -13.98 10.23
CA PHE A 187 10.96 -15.12 9.37
C PHE A 187 10.28 -15.04 8.00
N PRO A 188 10.67 -14.08 7.14
CA PRO A 188 9.93 -13.80 5.92
C PRO A 188 9.97 -14.95 4.92
N TYR A 189 10.96 -15.83 5.02
CA TYR A 189 11.14 -16.97 4.12
C TYR A 189 10.38 -18.22 4.56
N ALA A 190 9.63 -18.16 5.66
CA ALA A 190 8.89 -19.32 6.16
C ALA A 190 7.58 -19.55 5.44
N ASP A 191 6.93 -18.50 4.95
CA ASP A 191 5.72 -18.51 4.13
C ASP A 191 4.59 -19.41 4.72
N GLY A 192 4.58 -19.66 6.04
CA GLY A 192 3.63 -20.56 6.72
C GLY A 192 2.20 -20.02 6.79
N GLU A 193 2.03 -18.74 6.52
CA GLU A 193 0.81 -17.93 6.48
C GLU A 193 0.16 -17.91 5.10
N VAL A 194 0.95 -18.04 4.02
CA VAL A 194 0.53 -17.66 2.66
C VAL A 194 -0.72 -18.41 2.23
N ASP A 195 -0.78 -19.72 2.48
CA ASP A 195 -1.93 -20.56 2.15
C ASP A 195 -3.23 -20.13 2.86
N ARG A 196 -3.14 -19.47 4.02
CA ARG A 196 -4.29 -18.89 4.73
C ARG A 196 -4.65 -17.52 4.15
N GLU A 197 -3.68 -16.62 4.07
CA GLU A 197 -3.91 -15.21 3.67
C GLU A 197 -4.56 -15.08 2.30
N ILE A 198 -4.14 -15.90 1.33
CA ILE A 198 -4.69 -15.89 -0.03
C ILE A 198 -6.18 -16.28 -0.11
N THR A 199 -6.75 -16.80 0.99
CA THR A 199 -8.17 -17.17 1.09
C THR A 199 -9.08 -16.04 1.59
N TYR A 200 -8.54 -14.85 1.84
CA TYR A 200 -9.30 -13.66 2.27
C TYR A 200 -10.58 -13.46 1.45
N GLN A 201 -11.71 -13.26 2.13
CA GLN A 201 -13.02 -13.15 1.51
C GLN A 201 -13.45 -11.67 1.41
N PRO A 202 -13.40 -11.03 0.22
CA PRO A 202 -13.69 -9.59 0.11
C PRO A 202 -15.10 -9.19 0.56
N GLY A 203 -16.08 -10.10 0.47
CA GLY A 203 -17.47 -9.87 0.89
C GLY A 203 -17.74 -10.06 2.40
N VAL A 204 -16.73 -10.42 3.19
CA VAL A 204 -16.86 -10.66 4.64
C VAL A 204 -16.17 -9.52 5.40
N PRO A 205 -16.79 -8.94 6.44
CA PRO A 205 -16.15 -7.91 7.25
C PRO A 205 -14.82 -8.38 7.83
N ILE A 206 -13.82 -7.51 7.93
CA ILE A 206 -12.46 -7.87 8.37
C ILE A 206 -12.41 -8.67 9.68
N TRP A 207 -13.24 -8.33 10.67
CA TRP A 207 -13.29 -9.04 11.96
C TRP A 207 -14.05 -10.38 11.94
N LYS A 208 -14.70 -10.70 10.82
CA LYS A 208 -15.45 -11.95 10.60
C LYS A 208 -14.70 -12.93 9.69
N GLN A 209 -13.53 -12.55 9.20
CA GLN A 209 -12.65 -13.47 8.50
C GLN A 209 -12.22 -14.62 9.43
N GLU A 210 -11.69 -15.70 8.84
CA GLU A 210 -10.96 -16.69 9.65
C GLU A 210 -9.81 -15.97 10.39
N ARG A 211 -9.57 -16.38 11.64
CA ARG A 211 -8.77 -15.66 12.64
C ARG A 211 -7.43 -15.10 12.15
N TYR A 212 -6.70 -15.82 11.31
CA TYR A 212 -5.37 -15.43 10.85
C TYR A 212 -5.38 -14.71 9.50
N VAL A 213 -6.41 -14.95 8.69
CA VAL A 213 -6.53 -14.43 7.32
C VAL A 213 -6.40 -12.90 7.20
N PRO A 214 -6.85 -12.08 8.17
CA PRO A 214 -6.59 -10.64 8.16
C PRO A 214 -5.12 -10.22 8.28
N ALA A 215 -4.16 -11.13 8.44
CA ALA A 215 -2.73 -10.81 8.45
C ALA A 215 -2.32 -10.10 7.14
N LEU A 216 -2.97 -10.48 6.04
CA LEU A 216 -2.89 -9.82 4.74
C LEU A 216 -3.19 -8.30 4.77
N TRP A 217 -4.06 -7.84 5.67
CA TRP A 217 -4.33 -6.40 5.85
C TRP A 217 -3.09 -5.69 6.44
N PHE A 218 -2.46 -6.27 7.46
CA PHE A 218 -1.22 -5.73 8.04
C PHE A 218 -0.10 -5.71 6.99
N GLN A 219 0.06 -6.81 6.26
CA GLN A 219 1.01 -6.96 5.16
C GLN A 219 0.85 -5.87 4.08
N SER A 220 -0.39 -5.61 3.65
CA SER A 220 -0.67 -4.56 2.64
C SER A 220 -0.29 -3.14 3.07
N LEU A 221 -0.24 -2.89 4.38
CA LEU A 221 0.00 -1.57 4.94
C LEU A 221 1.46 -1.32 5.31
N GLU A 222 2.27 -2.37 5.42
CA GLU A 222 3.67 -2.26 5.86
C GLU A 222 4.43 -1.20 5.08
N TRP A 223 4.36 -1.22 3.76
CA TRP A 223 5.12 -0.29 2.93
C TRP A 223 4.67 1.17 3.10
N ALA A 224 3.37 1.39 3.30
CA ALA A 224 2.80 2.74 3.40
C ALA A 224 2.84 3.32 4.82
N ARG A 225 2.86 2.46 5.84
CA ARG A 225 2.72 2.85 7.26
C ARG A 225 3.90 2.46 8.13
N GLY A 226 4.62 1.40 7.78
CA GLY A 226 5.73 0.84 8.54
C GLY A 226 5.28 -0.02 9.73
N ILE A 227 6.18 -0.90 10.18
CA ILE A 227 5.93 -1.85 11.27
C ILE A 227 5.61 -1.18 12.62
N VAL A 228 6.13 0.03 12.87
CA VAL A 228 5.86 0.79 14.11
C VAL A 228 4.39 1.23 14.17
N TYR A 229 3.84 1.74 13.07
CA TYR A 229 2.43 2.13 13.00
C TYR A 229 1.50 0.94 13.24
N LEU A 230 1.81 -0.20 12.60
CA LEU A 230 1.03 -1.42 12.76
C LEU A 230 1.10 -1.97 14.18
N HIS A 231 2.27 -1.90 14.81
CA HIS A 231 2.44 -2.25 16.21
C HIS A 231 1.60 -1.35 17.12
N ASP A 232 1.64 -0.03 16.93
CA ASP A 232 0.87 0.93 17.71
C ASP A 232 -0.65 0.73 17.54
N PHE A 233 -1.11 0.39 16.33
CA PHE A 233 -2.50 0.01 16.09
C PHE A 233 -2.90 -1.22 16.93
N VAL A 234 -2.05 -2.24 16.97
CA VAL A 234 -2.29 -3.45 17.78
C VAL A 234 -2.31 -3.07 19.27
N MET A 235 -1.29 -2.35 19.76
CA MET A 235 -1.14 -2.02 21.18
C MET A 235 -2.17 -1.01 21.71
N SER A 236 -2.83 -0.26 20.83
CA SER A 236 -3.94 0.64 21.19
C SER A 236 -5.32 -0.02 21.13
N THR A 237 -5.40 -1.31 20.78
CA THR A 237 -6.67 -2.01 20.59
C THR A 237 -7.44 -2.19 21.90
N THR A 238 -8.74 -1.89 21.84
CA THR A 238 -9.71 -2.15 22.91
C THR A 238 -10.63 -3.29 22.49
N PHE A 239 -10.86 -4.28 23.36
CA PHE A 239 -11.67 -5.44 23.01
C PHE A 239 -13.17 -5.09 22.96
N ALA A 240 -13.81 -5.40 21.85
CA ALA A 240 -15.26 -5.32 21.70
C ALA A 240 -15.95 -6.57 22.24
N ALA A 241 -17.15 -6.39 22.80
CA ALA A 241 -17.94 -7.49 23.36
C ALA A 241 -18.87 -8.17 22.32
N SER A 242 -19.05 -7.59 21.14
CA SER A 242 -19.97 -8.07 20.10
C SER A 242 -19.59 -7.54 18.72
N ASP A 243 -20.08 -8.16 17.65
CA ASP A 243 -19.82 -7.75 16.27
C ASP A 243 -20.19 -6.27 16.01
N ASP A 244 -21.32 -5.84 16.57
CA ASP A 244 -21.75 -4.43 16.48
C ASP A 244 -20.80 -3.51 17.25
N GLY A 245 -20.26 -3.99 18.39
CA GLY A 245 -19.24 -3.28 19.14
C GLY A 245 -17.92 -3.18 18.39
N GLU A 246 -17.51 -4.23 17.66
CA GLU A 246 -16.29 -4.24 16.85
C GLU A 246 -16.44 -3.32 15.64
N ARG A 247 -17.60 -3.37 14.96
CA ARG A 247 -17.94 -2.41 13.92
C ARG A 247 -17.87 -0.97 14.45
N ALA A 248 -18.50 -0.69 15.59
CA ALA A 248 -18.48 0.63 16.22
C ALA A 248 -17.05 1.07 16.58
N ARG A 249 -16.24 0.16 17.11
CA ARG A 249 -14.83 0.41 17.44
C ARG A 249 -14.04 0.82 16.21
N LEU A 250 -14.05 -0.01 15.17
CA LEU A 250 -13.28 0.26 13.95
C LEU A 250 -13.77 1.54 13.25
N SER A 251 -15.07 1.81 13.26
CA SER A 251 -15.66 3.05 12.71
C SER A 251 -15.17 4.31 13.44
N ALA A 252 -14.77 4.18 14.71
CA ALA A 252 -14.32 5.29 15.54
C ALA A 252 -12.80 5.53 15.44
N ILE A 253 -12.03 4.65 14.80
CA ILE A 253 -10.58 4.79 14.67
C ILE A 253 -10.28 5.83 13.56
N PRO A 254 -9.64 6.97 13.89
CA PRO A 254 -9.27 7.96 12.90
C PRO A 254 -8.33 7.35 11.84
N GLY A 255 -8.62 7.62 10.56
CA GLY A 255 -7.79 7.14 9.44
C GLY A 255 -7.99 5.67 9.05
N PHE A 256 -8.76 4.88 9.81
CA PHE A 256 -8.99 3.46 9.49
C PHE A 256 -9.65 3.27 8.11
N ILE A 257 -10.53 4.20 7.70
CA ILE A 257 -11.11 4.21 6.35
C ILE A 257 -10.04 4.30 5.26
N ASP A 258 -8.99 5.11 5.45
CA ASP A 258 -7.95 5.30 4.44
C ASP A 258 -7.04 4.07 4.36
N ASP A 259 -6.73 3.46 5.51
CA ASP A 259 -5.98 2.21 5.59
C ASP A 259 -6.74 1.04 4.94
N PHE A 260 -8.02 0.88 5.30
CA PHE A 260 -8.84 -0.18 4.73
C PHE A 260 -9.12 0.05 3.24
N TYR A 261 -9.23 1.30 2.81
CA TYR A 261 -9.32 1.66 1.40
C TYR A 261 -8.04 1.31 0.64
N LEU A 262 -6.87 1.66 1.17
CA LEU A 262 -5.58 1.31 0.57
C LEU A 262 -5.44 -0.22 0.40
N PHE A 263 -5.76 -0.98 1.45
CA PHE A 263 -5.82 -2.44 1.38
C PHE A 263 -6.74 -2.91 0.25
N ALA A 264 -7.95 -2.37 0.15
CA ALA A 264 -8.91 -2.75 -0.88
C ALA A 264 -8.40 -2.47 -2.31
N LEU A 265 -7.72 -1.33 -2.52
CA LEU A 265 -7.11 -1.00 -3.80
C LEU A 265 -6.03 -2.01 -4.18
N GLN A 266 -5.11 -2.33 -3.26
CA GLN A 266 -4.04 -3.30 -3.49
C GLN A 266 -4.58 -4.72 -3.70
N PHE A 267 -5.52 -5.14 -2.86
CA PHE A 267 -6.18 -6.44 -2.93
C PHE A 267 -6.84 -6.66 -4.30
N SER A 268 -7.62 -5.67 -4.76
CA SER A 268 -8.31 -5.74 -6.06
C SER A 268 -7.38 -5.73 -7.29
N LEU A 269 -6.11 -5.39 -7.10
CA LEU A 269 -5.05 -5.43 -8.11
C LEU A 269 -4.19 -6.70 -8.02
N ASN A 270 -4.38 -7.54 -6.99
CA ASN A 270 -3.43 -8.61 -6.64
C ASN A 270 -2.01 -8.06 -6.46
N HIS A 271 -1.90 -6.90 -5.80
CA HIS A 271 -0.66 -6.15 -5.57
C HIS A 271 -0.31 -6.08 -4.07
N ILE A 272 -0.57 -7.17 -3.34
CA ILE A 272 -0.08 -7.32 -1.97
C ILE A 272 1.16 -8.21 -2.05
N TYR A 273 2.24 -7.73 -1.45
CA TYR A 273 3.51 -8.43 -1.41
C TYR A 273 3.68 -9.06 -0.04
N ASP A 274 4.05 -10.33 -0.05
CA ASP A 274 4.56 -11.05 1.10
C ASP A 274 5.84 -10.38 1.61
N THR A 275 6.13 -10.59 2.88
CA THR A 275 7.36 -10.19 3.58
C THR A 275 8.63 -10.76 2.93
N ASN A 276 8.56 -11.89 2.21
CA ASN A 276 9.65 -12.35 1.34
C ASN A 276 9.84 -11.55 0.04
N GLY A 277 8.97 -10.59 -0.25
CA GLY A 277 8.98 -9.75 -1.45
C GLY A 277 8.27 -10.33 -2.68
N LYS A 278 7.63 -11.51 -2.59
CA LYS A 278 6.81 -12.09 -3.66
C LYS A 278 5.39 -11.56 -3.59
N LEU A 279 4.66 -11.65 -4.69
CA LEU A 279 3.23 -11.33 -4.71
C LEU A 279 2.41 -12.47 -4.13
N ASP A 280 1.44 -12.12 -3.29
CA ASP A 280 0.44 -13.08 -2.82
C ASP A 280 -0.54 -13.43 -3.96
N PRO A 281 -0.74 -14.72 -4.26
CA PRO A 281 -1.69 -15.16 -5.27
C PRO A 281 -3.11 -15.18 -4.71
N ILE A 282 -3.73 -14.02 -4.54
CA ILE A 282 -5.09 -13.87 -4.00
C ILE A 282 -6.08 -14.75 -4.77
N GLN A 283 -6.73 -15.68 -4.08
CA GLN A 283 -7.62 -16.67 -4.69
C GLN A 283 -9.03 -16.12 -4.93
N ASN A 284 -9.47 -15.17 -4.11
CA ASN A 284 -10.84 -14.66 -4.11
C ASN A 284 -10.86 -13.16 -4.50
N PRO A 285 -10.79 -12.82 -5.80
CA PRO A 285 -10.89 -11.43 -6.23
C PRO A 285 -12.28 -10.85 -5.88
N PRO A 286 -12.41 -9.52 -5.73
CA PRO A 286 -13.71 -8.90 -5.50
C PRO A 286 -14.72 -9.25 -6.60
N GLU A 287 -15.93 -9.61 -6.21
CA GLU A 287 -17.04 -9.75 -7.14
C GLU A 287 -17.57 -8.38 -7.56
N TYR A 288 -18.04 -8.27 -8.80
CA TYR A 288 -18.50 -7.01 -9.37
C TYR A 288 -19.96 -7.11 -9.82
N ASN A 289 -20.84 -6.43 -9.08
CA ASN A 289 -22.26 -6.35 -9.39
C ASN A 289 -22.53 -5.33 -10.50
N ASN A 290 -23.34 -5.69 -11.50
CA ASN A 290 -23.70 -4.75 -12.56
C ASN A 290 -24.58 -3.63 -12.01
N VAL A 291 -24.24 -2.39 -12.35
CA VAL A 291 -25.01 -1.21 -11.96
C VAL A 291 -26.10 -0.94 -12.98
N VAL A 292 -27.31 -0.72 -12.48
CA VAL A 292 -28.45 -0.29 -13.29
C VAL A 292 -28.67 1.20 -13.04
N TRP A 293 -28.59 1.99 -14.11
CA TRP A 293 -28.79 3.43 -14.05
C TRP A 293 -30.28 3.78 -14.13
N SER A 294 -30.71 4.72 -13.27
CA SER A 294 -31.91 5.50 -13.50
C SER A 294 -31.51 6.75 -14.29
N VAL A 295 -31.93 6.84 -15.54
CA VAL A 295 -31.51 7.88 -16.48
C VAL A 295 -32.66 8.84 -16.80
N ASN A 296 -32.33 10.06 -17.23
CA ASN A 296 -33.30 10.99 -17.82
C ASN A 296 -33.73 10.55 -19.24
N ASP A 297 -34.73 11.23 -19.81
CA ASP A 297 -35.37 10.83 -21.08
C ASP A 297 -34.39 10.71 -22.26
N ASP A 298 -33.33 11.51 -22.26
CA ASP A 298 -32.27 11.54 -23.27
C ASP A 298 -31.00 10.77 -22.87
N ALA A 299 -31.01 10.14 -21.69
CA ALA A 299 -29.90 9.39 -21.08
C ALA A 299 -28.57 10.17 -20.97
N THR A 300 -28.62 11.49 -20.95
CA THR A 300 -27.46 12.37 -20.76
C THR A 300 -27.05 12.49 -19.30
N GLU A 301 -27.95 12.20 -18.37
CA GLU A 301 -27.69 12.14 -16.94
C GLU A 301 -28.28 10.87 -16.35
N GLY A 302 -27.65 10.36 -15.29
CA GLY A 302 -28.21 9.22 -14.58
C GLY A 302 -27.67 9.05 -13.18
N THR A 303 -28.48 8.41 -12.35
CA THR A 303 -28.17 8.10 -10.96
C THR A 303 -28.23 6.61 -10.71
N ALA A 304 -27.41 6.13 -9.79
CA ALA A 304 -27.44 4.77 -9.30
C ALA A 304 -27.17 4.76 -7.79
N GLU A 305 -27.75 3.79 -7.09
CA GLU A 305 -27.48 3.55 -5.68
C GLU A 305 -26.69 2.25 -5.53
N LEU A 306 -25.51 2.37 -4.92
CA LEU A 306 -24.61 1.24 -4.68
C LEU A 306 -24.72 0.84 -3.21
N GLU A 307 -25.20 -0.38 -2.96
CA GLU A 307 -25.34 -0.92 -1.60
C GLU A 307 -24.11 -1.74 -1.22
N THR A 308 -23.51 -1.40 -0.08
CA THR A 308 -22.31 -2.03 0.45
C THR A 308 -22.49 -2.43 1.91
N VAL A 309 -21.70 -3.40 2.37
CA VAL A 309 -21.58 -3.73 3.79
C VAL A 309 -20.29 -3.08 4.31
N PRO A 310 -20.32 -2.28 5.38
CA PRO A 310 -19.11 -1.70 5.94
C PRO A 310 -18.03 -2.76 6.24
N PHE A 311 -16.78 -2.37 6.06
CA PHE A 311 -15.57 -3.20 6.27
C PHE A 311 -15.45 -4.40 5.33
N THR A 312 -16.12 -4.34 4.17
CA THR A 312 -15.96 -5.28 3.05
C THR A 312 -15.39 -4.55 1.82
N ILE A 313 -14.91 -5.30 0.84
CA ILE A 313 -14.48 -4.80 -0.47
C ILE A 313 -15.62 -5.02 -1.47
N SER A 314 -16.47 -4.02 -1.67
CA SER A 314 -17.62 -4.12 -2.56
C SER A 314 -17.28 -3.64 -3.97
N GLY A 315 -17.42 -4.53 -4.96
CA GLY A 315 -17.19 -4.24 -6.37
C GLY A 315 -18.48 -4.01 -7.17
N PHE A 316 -18.45 -3.03 -8.07
CA PHE A 316 -19.54 -2.70 -8.98
C PHE A 316 -19.04 -2.50 -10.41
N ARG A 317 -19.88 -2.75 -11.39
CA ARG A 317 -19.55 -2.62 -12.81
C ARG A 317 -20.50 -1.65 -13.48
N LEU A 318 -19.96 -0.51 -13.91
CA LEU A 318 -20.66 0.42 -14.77
C LEU A 318 -20.47 -0.01 -16.22
N GLN A 319 -21.50 0.19 -17.02
CA GLN A 319 -21.44 0.03 -18.47
C GLN A 319 -21.83 1.34 -19.12
N PHE A 320 -20.96 1.83 -19.99
CA PHE A 320 -21.21 3.00 -20.81
C PHE A 320 -20.95 2.67 -22.27
N GLU A 321 -21.76 3.24 -23.16
CA GLU A 321 -21.51 3.19 -24.60
C GLU A 321 -20.23 3.96 -24.94
N ALA A 322 -19.55 3.55 -26.00
CA ALA A 322 -18.38 4.26 -26.48
C ALA A 322 -18.73 5.58 -27.17
N GLY A 323 -17.75 6.46 -27.34
CA GLY A 323 -17.90 7.72 -28.07
C GLY A 323 -18.44 8.88 -27.27
N GLN A 324 -18.28 8.85 -25.96
CA GLN A 324 -18.79 9.89 -25.08
C GLN A 324 -17.79 10.15 -23.95
N ASN A 325 -17.86 11.35 -23.40
CA ASN A 325 -17.18 11.65 -22.15
C ASN A 325 -18.24 11.74 -21.07
N VAL A 326 -18.10 10.92 -20.03
CA VAL A 326 -18.98 10.97 -18.86
C VAL A 326 -18.18 11.49 -17.68
N LYS A 327 -18.79 12.37 -16.90
CA LYS A 327 -18.25 12.78 -15.61
C LYS A 327 -19.08 12.13 -14.51
N ILE A 328 -18.42 11.37 -13.65
CA ILE A 328 -19.03 10.66 -12.53
C ILE A 328 -18.73 11.36 -11.21
N TYR A 329 -19.71 11.34 -10.32
CA TYR A 329 -19.66 11.90 -8.99
C TYR A 329 -20.30 10.95 -7.99
N SER A 330 -19.94 11.08 -6.72
CA SER A 330 -20.49 10.28 -5.64
C SER A 330 -21.08 11.11 -4.49
N SER A 331 -21.92 10.48 -3.68
CA SER A 331 -22.43 11.02 -2.41
C SER A 331 -21.58 10.58 -1.20
N ALA A 332 -20.30 10.24 -1.40
CA ALA A 332 -19.51 9.59 -0.37
C ALA A 332 -19.34 10.48 0.88
N THR A 333 -19.57 9.92 2.06
CA THR A 333 -19.33 10.56 3.36
C THR A 333 -17.85 10.50 3.74
N SER A 334 -17.48 11.08 4.89
CA SER A 334 -16.11 10.99 5.42
C SER A 334 -15.67 9.55 5.72
N ASN A 335 -16.61 8.63 5.97
CA ASN A 335 -16.35 7.22 6.27
C ASN A 335 -16.48 6.31 5.04
N GLN A 336 -16.59 6.91 3.86
CA GLN A 336 -16.71 6.20 2.59
C GLN A 336 -15.59 6.60 1.64
N ARG A 337 -15.08 5.64 0.87
CA ARG A 337 -14.12 5.86 -0.21
C ARG A 337 -14.61 5.12 -1.44
N ILE A 338 -14.41 5.73 -2.60
CA ILE A 338 -14.90 5.19 -3.84
C ILE A 338 -13.90 5.42 -4.96
N ALA A 339 -13.62 4.37 -5.70
CA ALA A 339 -12.63 4.36 -6.76
C ALA A 339 -13.21 3.77 -8.04
N TRP A 340 -12.68 4.16 -9.19
CA TRP A 340 -13.01 3.57 -10.47
C TRP A 340 -11.76 3.23 -11.28
N ARG A 341 -11.91 2.25 -12.16
CA ARG A 341 -10.84 1.77 -13.03
C ARG A 341 -11.39 1.13 -14.30
N ARG A 342 -10.70 1.32 -15.43
CA ARG A 342 -11.00 0.59 -16.67
C ARG A 342 -10.37 -0.80 -16.65
N LYS A 343 -10.92 -1.70 -17.46
CA LYS A 343 -10.28 -2.99 -17.69
C LYS A 343 -8.86 -2.79 -18.25
N GLY A 344 -7.86 -3.38 -17.59
CA GLY A 344 -6.45 -3.36 -18.02
C GLY A 344 -5.61 -2.23 -17.42
N GLU A 345 -6.23 -1.23 -16.78
CA GLU A 345 -5.48 -0.25 -16.00
C GLU A 345 -4.93 -0.88 -14.71
N THR A 346 -3.75 -0.42 -14.30
CA THR A 346 -3.02 -0.89 -13.12
C THR A 346 -3.19 0.03 -11.90
N VAL A 347 -3.96 1.12 -12.05
CA VAL A 347 -4.14 2.14 -11.02
C VAL A 347 -5.63 2.46 -10.89
N TRP A 348 -6.08 2.73 -9.66
CA TRP A 348 -7.42 3.19 -9.37
C TRP A 348 -7.48 4.73 -9.34
N ASN A 349 -8.58 5.29 -9.82
CA ASN A 349 -8.85 6.73 -9.79
C ASN A 349 -9.98 7.02 -8.80
N GLU A 350 -9.88 8.09 -8.02
CA GLU A 350 -10.93 8.46 -7.07
C GLU A 350 -12.16 9.03 -7.78
N ILE A 351 -13.36 8.75 -7.25
CA ILE A 351 -14.60 9.40 -7.73
C ILE A 351 -14.88 10.64 -6.85
N PRO A 352 -14.93 11.85 -7.43
CA PRO A 352 -15.16 13.07 -6.66
C PRO A 352 -16.57 13.14 -6.07
N ASN A 353 -16.73 13.88 -4.96
CA ASN A 353 -18.03 14.10 -4.33
C ASN A 353 -18.91 15.11 -5.08
N PHE A 354 -20.23 15.01 -4.91
CA PHE A 354 -21.20 15.99 -5.42
C PHE A 354 -20.86 17.41 -4.95
N GLY A 355 -20.93 18.37 -5.88
CA GLY A 355 -20.67 19.78 -5.59
C GLY A 355 -19.20 20.12 -5.36
N SER A 356 -18.29 19.14 -5.37
CA SER A 356 -16.87 19.46 -5.51
C SER A 356 -16.66 20.07 -6.90
N SER A 357 -15.81 21.09 -6.99
CA SER A 357 -15.27 21.54 -8.29
C SER A 357 -14.32 20.50 -8.92
N GLY A 358 -14.38 19.24 -8.46
CA GLY A 358 -13.42 18.16 -8.63
C GLY A 358 -13.00 18.00 -10.09
N GLY A 359 -11.69 17.85 -10.27
CA GLY A 359 -10.96 17.95 -11.53
C GLY A 359 -11.22 16.79 -12.49
N SER A 360 -10.19 16.42 -13.24
CA SER A 360 -10.26 15.35 -14.25
C SER A 360 -10.48 13.95 -13.65
N GLU A 361 -10.36 13.77 -12.33
CA GLU A 361 -10.40 12.45 -11.68
C GLU A 361 -11.76 11.75 -11.85
N GLY A 362 -12.85 12.51 -11.90
CA GLY A 362 -14.19 11.99 -12.19
C GLY A 362 -14.53 11.89 -13.68
N VAL A 363 -13.65 12.34 -14.58
CA VAL A 363 -13.92 12.34 -16.03
C VAL A 363 -13.46 11.02 -16.63
N ILE A 364 -14.41 10.27 -17.19
CA ILE A 364 -14.17 9.05 -17.94
C ILE A 364 -14.34 9.36 -19.43
N GLU A 365 -13.22 9.47 -20.14
CA GLU A 365 -13.22 9.60 -21.59
C GLU A 365 -13.40 8.23 -22.27
N LEU A 366 -14.48 8.03 -23.02
CA LEU A 366 -14.80 6.78 -23.70
C LEU A 366 -14.58 6.94 -25.21
N PRO A 367 -13.41 6.56 -25.75
CA PRO A 367 -13.06 6.82 -27.13
C PRO A 367 -13.91 5.99 -28.10
N CYS A 368 -14.09 6.53 -29.31
CA CYS A 368 -14.97 5.95 -30.32
C CYS A 368 -14.58 4.59 -30.90
N ALA A 369 -13.29 4.27 -30.90
CA ALA A 369 -12.78 3.03 -31.47
C ALA A 369 -12.99 1.81 -30.53
N SER A 370 -13.68 2.00 -29.42
CA SER A 370 -13.86 1.00 -28.39
C SER A 370 -15.29 0.44 -28.41
N GLY A 371 -15.47 -0.85 -28.10
CA GLY A 371 -16.82 -1.38 -27.80
C GLY A 371 -17.34 -0.81 -26.48
N PRO A 372 -18.56 -1.19 -26.02
CA PRO A 372 -19.05 -0.79 -24.70
C PRO A 372 -17.98 -0.98 -23.61
N GLN A 373 -17.70 0.08 -22.88
CA GLN A 373 -16.63 0.08 -21.87
C GLN A 373 -17.20 -0.36 -20.54
N ARG A 374 -16.48 -1.30 -19.90
CA ARG A 374 -16.78 -1.76 -18.55
C ARG A 374 -15.85 -1.05 -17.59
N ILE A 375 -16.44 -0.28 -16.68
CA ILE A 375 -15.74 0.42 -15.62
C ILE A 375 -15.98 -0.35 -14.33
N SER A 376 -14.91 -0.80 -13.70
CA SER A 376 -14.97 -1.35 -12.35
C SER A 376 -14.99 -0.19 -11.36
N VAL A 377 -15.81 -0.32 -10.33
CA VAL A 377 -15.93 0.62 -9.21
C VAL A 377 -15.75 -0.16 -7.92
N LEU A 378 -14.97 0.37 -7.00
CA LEU A 378 -14.87 -0.13 -5.63
C LEU A 378 -15.55 0.86 -4.70
N VAL A 379 -16.37 0.35 -3.79
CA VAL A 379 -16.97 1.12 -2.71
C VAL A 379 -16.52 0.53 -1.39
N ILE A 380 -15.91 1.37 -0.57
CA ILE A 380 -15.47 1.02 0.78
C ILE A 380 -16.22 1.91 1.77
N SER A 381 -16.79 1.30 2.79
CA SER A 381 -17.44 2.01 3.89
C SER A 381 -16.89 1.51 5.23
N THR A 382 -16.75 2.41 6.17
CA THR A 382 -16.45 2.13 7.58
C THR A 382 -17.52 2.72 8.49
N GLU A 383 -18.72 2.98 7.96
CA GLU A 383 -19.83 3.47 8.76
C GLU A 383 -20.28 2.43 9.79
N ASN A 384 -20.70 2.88 10.98
CA ASN A 384 -21.27 2.01 11.99
C ASN A 384 -22.75 1.68 11.67
N LYS A 385 -22.97 0.93 10.58
CA LYS A 385 -24.28 0.48 10.11
C LYS A 385 -24.19 -0.96 9.60
N ALA A 386 -25.31 -1.68 9.59
CA ALA A 386 -25.35 -3.06 9.09
C ALA A 386 -25.21 -3.14 7.56
N SER A 387 -25.79 -2.17 6.84
CA SER A 387 -25.54 -1.91 5.43
C SER A 387 -25.48 -0.41 5.20
N ASP A 388 -24.88 -0.02 4.10
CA ASP A 388 -24.63 1.37 3.75
C ASP A 388 -24.77 1.59 2.24
N LYS A 389 -24.96 2.84 1.85
CA LYS A 389 -25.31 3.20 0.47
C LYS A 389 -24.54 4.41 -0.01
N VAL A 390 -24.05 4.33 -1.24
CA VAL A 390 -23.42 5.45 -1.95
C VAL A 390 -24.19 5.70 -3.23
N LYS A 391 -24.60 6.94 -3.46
CA LYS A 391 -25.22 7.33 -4.73
C LYS A 391 -24.14 7.77 -5.70
N LEU A 392 -24.20 7.24 -6.91
CA LEU A 392 -23.46 7.73 -8.07
C LEU A 392 -24.36 8.60 -8.93
N HIS A 393 -23.77 9.65 -9.50
CA HIS A 393 -24.36 10.44 -10.57
C HIS A 393 -23.39 10.49 -11.73
N TYR A 394 -23.86 10.29 -12.96
CA TYR A 394 -23.10 10.61 -14.15
C TYR A 394 -23.76 11.75 -14.92
N VAL A 395 -22.93 12.57 -15.57
CA VAL A 395 -23.34 13.58 -16.53
C VAL A 395 -22.51 13.41 -17.80
N GLN A 396 -23.17 13.24 -18.94
CA GLN A 396 -22.53 13.24 -20.24
C GLN A 396 -22.06 14.67 -20.57
N GLN A 397 -20.75 14.84 -20.71
CA GLN A 397 -20.14 16.13 -21.05
C GLN A 397 -20.07 16.34 -22.56
N TYR A 398 -19.91 15.26 -23.31
CA TYR A 398 -19.77 15.28 -24.77
C TYR A 398 -20.17 13.94 -25.35
N LYS A 399 -20.78 13.96 -26.54
CA LYS A 399 -21.10 12.79 -27.36
C LYS A 399 -20.59 13.03 -28.78
N ASP A 400 -19.80 12.11 -29.32
CA ASP A 400 -19.44 12.11 -30.74
C ASP A 400 -20.56 11.40 -31.53
N ASP A 401 -21.47 12.15 -32.13
CA ASP A 401 -22.54 11.56 -32.96
C ASP A 401 -22.00 10.83 -34.21
N ASN A 402 -20.74 11.06 -34.60
CA ASN A 402 -20.08 10.34 -35.70
C ASN A 402 -19.40 9.05 -35.25
N CYS A 403 -19.47 8.70 -33.97
CA CYS A 403 -18.88 7.48 -33.44
C CYS A 403 -19.40 6.22 -34.12
N CYS A 404 -20.72 6.16 -34.35
CA CYS A 404 -21.37 5.07 -35.09
C CYS A 404 -20.92 4.95 -36.56
N ARG A 405 -20.38 6.02 -37.17
CA ARG A 405 -19.88 5.99 -38.56
C ARG A 405 -18.45 5.43 -38.68
N LYS A 406 -17.72 5.36 -37.57
CA LYS A 406 -16.31 4.93 -37.51
C LYS A 406 -16.12 3.47 -37.05
N ASP A 407 -17.15 2.84 -36.48
CA ASP A 407 -17.16 1.40 -36.17
C ASP A 407 -17.61 0.60 -37.42
N PRO A 408 -16.74 -0.23 -38.03
CA PRO A 408 -17.09 -1.03 -39.20
C PRO A 408 -18.25 -2.01 -38.95
N LYS A 409 -18.53 -2.40 -37.70
CA LYS A 409 -19.53 -3.41 -37.35
C LYS A 409 -20.95 -2.87 -37.17
N LYS A 410 -21.10 -1.56 -36.88
CA LYS A 410 -22.41 -0.90 -36.68
C LYS A 410 -22.89 -0.10 -37.90
N ARG A 411 -22.09 -0.05 -38.97
CA ARG A 411 -22.35 0.74 -40.18
C ARG A 411 -23.59 0.30 -40.96
N ASP A 412 -23.99 -0.96 -40.83
CA ASP A 412 -25.04 -1.59 -41.64
C ASP A 412 -26.33 -1.93 -40.86
N SER A 413 -26.45 -1.53 -39.59
CA SER A 413 -27.67 -1.76 -38.78
C SER A 413 -28.62 -0.55 -38.81
N ALA A 414 -29.93 -0.82 -38.80
CA ALA A 414 -31.03 0.15 -38.88
C ALA A 414 -31.10 1.20 -37.74
N GLU A 415 -30.19 1.15 -36.77
CA GLU A 415 -30.11 2.08 -35.62
C GLU A 415 -29.41 3.41 -35.95
N CYS A 416 -28.91 3.59 -37.17
CA CYS A 416 -28.30 4.85 -37.62
C CYS A 416 -29.12 5.49 -38.75
N PRO A 417 -30.03 6.45 -38.46
CA PRO A 417 -30.73 7.14 -39.53
C PRO A 417 -29.72 7.94 -40.36
N ALA A 418 -29.75 7.71 -41.67
CA ALA A 418 -28.98 8.47 -42.65
C ALA A 418 -29.49 9.92 -42.66
N GLY A 419 -28.92 10.75 -41.79
CA GLY A 419 -29.21 12.18 -41.72
C GLY A 419 -28.77 12.89 -43.00
N SER A 420 -29.77 13.36 -43.73
CA SER A 420 -29.75 14.12 -44.97
C SER A 420 -28.72 15.24 -45.04
N THR A 421 -28.04 15.32 -46.18
CA THR A 421 -27.42 16.54 -46.68
C THR A 421 -28.49 17.64 -46.77
N SER A 422 -28.42 18.63 -45.89
CA SER A 422 -29.07 19.92 -46.12
C SER A 422 -28.06 21.04 -45.91
N THR A 423 -27.80 21.71 -47.01
CA THR A 423 -27.04 22.95 -47.15
C THR A 423 -27.88 24.10 -46.57
N ALA A 424 -27.36 24.86 -45.61
CA ALA A 424 -27.84 26.22 -45.30
C ALA A 424 -26.73 27.02 -44.58
N THR A 425 -25.98 27.86 -45.28
CA THR A 425 -26.09 29.34 -45.33
C THR A 425 -25.99 30.06 -43.97
N SER A 426 -24.84 30.71 -43.74
CA SER A 426 -24.63 32.05 -43.18
C SER A 426 -25.75 32.70 -42.32
N SER A 427 -25.42 33.14 -41.09
CA SER A 427 -25.35 34.55 -40.63
C SER A 427 -25.72 34.75 -39.14
N ALA A 428 -24.81 35.39 -38.37
CA ALA A 428 -25.01 36.23 -37.18
C ALA A 428 -25.44 35.57 -35.83
N PRO A 429 -25.37 36.27 -34.66
CA PRO A 429 -24.47 37.34 -34.18
C PRO A 429 -23.76 36.98 -32.84
N GLU A 430 -22.83 37.83 -32.42
CA GLU A 430 -22.17 37.85 -31.11
C GLU A 430 -23.15 38.28 -29.99
N PRO A 431 -23.11 37.64 -28.79
CA PRO A 431 -23.46 38.36 -27.57
C PRO A 431 -22.45 38.14 -26.43
N THR A 432 -21.77 39.24 -26.11
CA THR A 432 -21.56 39.84 -24.77
C THR A 432 -21.27 38.98 -23.54
N HIS A 433 -20.05 39.18 -23.06
CA HIS A 433 -19.45 38.86 -21.76
C HIS A 433 -20.38 38.83 -20.52
N THR A 434 -20.30 37.73 -19.78
CA THR A 434 -20.60 37.67 -18.34
C THR A 434 -19.32 37.82 -17.52
N SER A 435 -19.38 38.67 -16.50
CA SER A 435 -18.31 38.91 -15.53
C SER A 435 -18.23 37.80 -14.49
N SER A 436 -16.99 37.36 -14.28
CA SER A 436 -16.45 36.38 -13.34
C SER A 436 -16.68 36.69 -11.85
N GLY A 437 -17.08 35.67 -11.10
CA GLY A 437 -16.62 35.46 -9.72
C GLY A 437 -15.35 34.57 -9.71
N PRO A 438 -14.54 34.58 -8.65
CA PRO A 438 -13.26 33.87 -8.60
C PRO A 438 -13.48 32.38 -8.29
N SER A 439 -12.99 31.48 -9.15
CA SER A 439 -13.00 30.02 -8.90
C SER A 439 -11.80 29.32 -9.52
N SER A 440 -11.16 28.47 -8.74
CA SER A 440 -9.96 27.67 -9.00
C SER A 440 -10.17 26.54 -10.01
N GLY A 441 -9.66 26.72 -11.24
CA GLY A 441 -8.72 25.82 -11.92
C GLY A 441 -9.17 24.53 -12.63
N SER A 442 -9.88 24.61 -13.77
CA SER A 442 -9.70 23.64 -14.89
C SER A 442 -8.71 24.22 -15.90
N CYS A 443 -7.94 23.40 -16.65
CA CYS A 443 -7.09 23.89 -17.74
C CYS A 443 -7.91 24.24 -18.98
N SER A 444 -8.79 25.24 -18.83
CA SER A 444 -9.53 25.86 -19.92
C SER A 444 -8.65 26.93 -20.58
N GLY A 445 -8.79 27.08 -21.90
CA GLY A 445 -7.88 27.87 -22.73
C GLY A 445 -7.70 29.30 -22.25
N SER A 446 -6.56 29.58 -21.62
CA SER A 446 -6.20 30.93 -21.17
C SER A 446 -6.03 31.90 -22.34
N SER A 447 -6.56 33.11 -22.16
CA SER A 447 -6.36 34.27 -23.04
C SER A 447 -5.08 35.05 -22.72
N ILE A 448 -4.36 34.70 -21.65
CA ILE A 448 -3.10 35.34 -21.26
C ILE A 448 -2.02 34.98 -22.30
N PRO A 449 -1.33 35.99 -22.89
CA PRO A 449 -0.23 35.74 -23.83
C PRO A 449 0.94 35.06 -23.11
N MET A 450 1.69 34.23 -23.84
CA MET A 450 2.90 33.63 -23.29
C MET A 450 3.97 34.67 -23.02
N ASP A 451 4.79 34.42 -22.00
CA ASP A 451 5.93 35.29 -21.70
C ASP A 451 6.94 35.27 -22.86
N PRO A 452 7.41 36.44 -23.34
CA PRO A 452 8.31 36.53 -24.50
C PRO A 452 9.58 35.69 -24.37
N CYS A 453 10.08 35.53 -23.14
CA CYS A 453 11.26 34.74 -22.87
C CYS A 453 11.03 33.26 -23.18
N LEU A 454 9.81 32.74 -23.00
CA LEU A 454 9.48 31.34 -23.28
C LEU A 454 9.28 31.08 -24.77
N THR A 455 8.94 32.06 -25.60
CA THR A 455 8.56 31.83 -27.02
C THR A 455 9.70 31.99 -28.03
N SER A 456 10.91 32.29 -27.59
CA SER A 456 12.02 32.70 -28.47
C SER A 456 13.23 31.77 -28.43
N HIS A 457 13.22 30.73 -27.59
CA HIS A 457 14.42 29.92 -27.32
C HIS A 457 14.09 28.46 -27.01
N SER A 458 14.98 27.56 -27.43
CA SER A 458 15.06 26.19 -26.93
C SER A 458 16.01 26.14 -25.74
N TRP A 459 15.66 25.35 -24.73
CA TRP A 459 16.33 25.28 -23.44
C TRP A 459 16.94 23.90 -23.25
N SER A 460 18.10 23.83 -22.59
CA SER A 460 18.71 22.56 -22.20
C SER A 460 18.77 22.40 -20.69
N LEU A 461 18.64 21.17 -20.22
CA LEU A 461 18.63 20.84 -18.80
C LEU A 461 20.01 21.13 -18.19
N ASP A 462 20.04 21.93 -17.12
CA ASP A 462 21.24 22.19 -16.35
C ASP A 462 21.45 21.04 -15.36
N ILE A 463 22.25 20.06 -15.76
CA ILE A 463 22.49 18.84 -14.98
C ILE A 463 23.05 19.14 -13.58
N PRO A 464 24.11 19.98 -13.41
CA PRO A 464 24.60 20.34 -12.09
C PRO A 464 23.52 20.92 -11.17
N SER A 465 22.72 21.87 -11.66
CA SER A 465 21.72 22.52 -10.83
C SER A 465 20.49 21.64 -10.58
N THR A 466 20.14 20.78 -11.53
CA THR A 466 19.09 19.76 -11.36
C THR A 466 19.46 18.79 -10.25
N ARG A 467 20.72 18.33 -10.22
CA ARG A 467 21.24 17.47 -9.15
C ARG A 467 21.11 18.10 -7.77
N GLU A 468 21.46 19.38 -7.63
CA GLU A 468 21.35 20.08 -6.35
C GLU A 468 19.90 20.34 -5.93
N LEU A 469 19.01 20.63 -6.89
CA LEU A 469 17.57 20.71 -6.60
C LEU A 469 17.04 19.37 -6.08
N MET A 470 17.40 18.26 -6.73
CA MET A 470 16.98 16.92 -6.32
C MET A 470 17.49 16.56 -4.93
N LYS A 471 18.76 16.80 -4.64
CA LYS A 471 19.31 16.63 -3.28
C LYS A 471 18.50 17.42 -2.24
N LYS A 472 18.22 18.69 -2.53
CA LYS A 472 17.44 19.56 -1.63
C LYS A 472 16.02 19.03 -1.43
N GLN A 473 15.34 18.56 -2.48
CA GLN A 473 13.99 18.02 -2.34
C GLN A 473 13.97 16.69 -1.60
N LEU A 474 14.88 15.78 -1.93
CA LEU A 474 14.92 14.47 -1.30
C LEU A 474 15.38 14.54 0.16
N SER A 475 16.18 15.54 0.55
CA SER A 475 16.55 15.79 1.96
C SER A 475 15.36 16.15 2.87
N LYS A 476 14.19 16.46 2.30
CA LYS A 476 12.96 16.71 3.07
C LYS A 476 12.24 15.42 3.48
N LEU A 477 12.63 14.27 2.92
CA LEU A 477 12.07 12.97 3.29
C LEU A 477 12.70 12.51 4.61
N GLN A 478 11.92 12.55 5.70
CA GLN A 478 12.42 12.26 7.05
C GLN A 478 12.74 10.76 7.30
N SER A 479 12.31 9.87 6.40
CA SER A 479 12.42 8.41 6.55
C SER A 479 13.58 7.75 5.79
N ILE A 480 14.38 8.51 5.02
CA ILE A 480 15.43 7.94 4.16
C ILE A 480 16.72 8.76 4.28
N THR A 481 17.84 8.10 4.58
CA THR A 481 19.16 8.75 4.52
C THR A 481 19.73 8.63 3.11
N ILE A 482 19.93 9.74 2.42
CA ILE A 482 20.44 9.75 1.05
C ILE A 482 21.95 10.01 1.09
N THR A 483 22.71 9.10 0.49
CA THR A 483 24.18 9.16 0.50
C THR A 483 24.74 9.78 -0.77
N ASP A 484 24.06 9.60 -1.92
CA ASP A 484 24.48 10.18 -3.19
C ASP A 484 23.30 10.39 -4.15
N VAL A 485 23.40 11.41 -5.00
CA VAL A 485 22.45 11.70 -6.09
C VAL A 485 23.26 12.01 -7.34
N GLN A 486 23.14 11.15 -8.35
CA GLN A 486 23.77 11.32 -9.65
C GLN A 486 22.70 11.63 -10.70
N VAL A 487 23.00 12.59 -11.56
CA VAL A 487 22.17 12.95 -12.72
C VAL A 487 23.11 13.07 -13.91
N SER A 488 22.77 12.42 -15.03
CA SER A 488 23.50 12.39 -16.30
C SER A 488 22.56 12.28 -17.49
N GLY A 489 23.06 12.48 -18.72
CA GLY A 489 22.25 12.48 -19.94
C GLY A 489 21.91 13.91 -20.39
N ALA A 490 20.92 14.04 -21.27
CA ALA A 490 20.48 15.33 -21.79
C ALA A 490 18.96 15.50 -21.69
N GLY A 491 18.53 16.74 -21.47
CA GLY A 491 17.14 17.15 -21.51
C GLY A 491 17.02 18.45 -22.29
N GLY A 492 15.93 18.59 -23.05
CA GLY A 492 15.61 19.74 -23.86
C GLY A 492 14.16 20.15 -23.65
N LEU A 493 13.90 21.45 -23.74
CA LEU A 493 12.58 22.05 -23.65
C LEU A 493 12.45 23.08 -24.76
N ASP A 494 11.45 22.96 -25.60
CA ASP A 494 11.21 23.88 -26.71
C ASP A 494 9.76 24.37 -26.72
N PHE A 495 9.55 25.63 -27.10
CA PHE A 495 8.24 26.25 -27.10
C PHE A 495 7.94 26.84 -28.48
N ASP A 496 6.88 26.35 -29.12
CA ASP A 496 6.28 26.97 -30.31
C ASP A 496 4.90 27.49 -29.95
N LYS A 497 4.81 28.80 -29.68
CA LYS A 497 3.60 29.43 -29.14
C LYS A 497 3.13 28.64 -27.93
N LYS A 498 1.87 28.21 -27.88
CA LYS A 498 1.29 27.43 -26.78
C LYS A 498 1.70 25.95 -26.79
N ASN A 499 2.46 25.49 -27.77
CA ASN A 499 2.95 24.12 -27.80
C ASN A 499 4.30 24.05 -27.10
N VAL A 500 4.51 22.99 -26.34
CA VAL A 500 5.78 22.73 -25.65
C VAL A 500 6.21 21.31 -25.93
N THR A 501 7.50 21.13 -26.22
CA THR A 501 8.12 19.83 -26.46
C THR A 501 9.25 19.63 -25.47
N PHE A 502 9.22 18.49 -24.78
CA PHE A 502 10.26 17.98 -23.93
C PHE A 502 10.99 16.88 -24.69
N THR A 503 12.31 16.87 -24.64
CA THR A 503 13.14 15.81 -25.22
C THR A 503 14.13 15.35 -24.18
N TYR A 504 14.19 14.05 -23.93
CA TYR A 504 15.13 13.43 -23.01
C TYR A 504 15.93 12.39 -23.78
N THR A 505 17.25 12.40 -23.58
CA THR A 505 18.15 11.41 -24.18
C THR A 505 18.98 10.78 -23.08
N GLU A 506 18.64 9.53 -22.75
CA GLU A 506 19.23 8.77 -21.63
C GLU A 506 19.37 9.60 -20.34
N LEU A 507 18.35 10.40 -20.00
CA LEU A 507 18.35 11.18 -18.76
C LEU A 507 18.27 10.21 -17.58
N LYS A 508 19.42 9.95 -16.97
CA LYS A 508 19.57 9.00 -15.87
C LYS A 508 19.71 9.75 -14.56
N THR A 509 18.83 9.42 -13.63
CA THR A 509 18.95 9.76 -12.21
C THR A 509 19.28 8.50 -11.43
N SER A 510 20.28 8.54 -10.56
CA SER A 510 20.59 7.48 -9.61
C SER A 510 20.64 8.04 -8.21
N VAL A 511 19.95 7.41 -7.27
CA VAL A 511 19.92 7.80 -5.86
C VAL A 511 20.42 6.62 -5.03
N SER A 512 21.47 6.85 -4.26
CA SER A 512 21.95 5.91 -3.26
C SER A 512 21.29 6.23 -1.92
N VAL A 513 20.62 5.23 -1.35
CA VAL A 513 19.93 5.32 -0.07
C VAL A 513 20.59 4.40 0.94
N LYS A 514 20.73 4.87 2.18
CA LYS A 514 21.12 4.05 3.32
C LYS A 514 19.85 3.72 4.10
N ALA A 515 19.22 2.60 3.73
CA ALA A 515 18.15 1.95 4.46
C ALA A 515 18.59 0.50 4.75
N GLU A 516 18.22 -0.05 5.89
CA GLU A 516 18.55 -1.44 6.24
C GLU A 516 17.95 -2.37 5.17
N GLY A 517 18.80 -3.17 4.51
CA GLY A 517 18.40 -4.13 3.48
C GLY A 517 18.63 -3.72 2.01
N LEU A 518 18.81 -2.44 1.68
CA LEU A 518 19.05 -1.99 0.30
C LEU A 518 20.55 -1.75 0.04
N LYS A 519 21.19 -2.64 -0.74
CA LYS A 519 22.61 -2.50 -1.13
C LYS A 519 22.83 -1.79 -2.47
N ASP A 520 21.82 -1.75 -3.34
CA ASP A 520 21.94 -1.24 -4.70
C ASP A 520 21.21 0.11 -4.86
N PRO A 521 21.74 1.05 -5.66
CA PRO A 521 21.12 2.35 -5.88
C PRO A 521 19.83 2.23 -6.69
N ILE A 522 18.84 3.06 -6.36
CA ILE A 522 17.63 3.23 -7.16
C ILE A 522 18.01 4.08 -8.37
N SER A 523 17.74 3.61 -9.59
CA SER A 523 17.98 4.41 -10.80
C SER A 523 16.75 4.54 -11.68
N VAL A 524 16.54 5.72 -12.23
CA VAL A 524 15.48 6.03 -13.20
C VAL A 524 16.16 6.55 -14.45
N ILE A 525 15.90 5.92 -15.59
CA ILE A 525 16.40 6.30 -16.90
C ILE A 525 15.21 6.73 -17.74
N ILE A 526 15.25 7.95 -18.26
CA ILE A 526 14.20 8.51 -19.10
C ILE A 526 14.77 8.75 -20.49
N ASP A 527 14.13 8.15 -21.50
CA ASP A 527 14.55 8.30 -22.89
C ASP A 527 13.33 8.47 -23.78
N GLY A 528 13.30 9.56 -24.57
CA GLY A 528 12.20 9.87 -25.46
C GLY A 528 11.73 11.32 -25.46
N ASP A 529 10.63 11.58 -26.14
CA ASP A 529 10.05 12.91 -26.34
C ASP A 529 8.60 12.98 -25.86
N ALA A 530 8.21 14.13 -25.33
CA ALA A 530 6.83 14.41 -24.93
C ALA A 530 6.44 15.80 -25.41
N SER A 531 5.22 15.94 -25.94
CA SER A 531 4.68 17.23 -26.36
C SER A 531 3.37 17.51 -25.63
N GLY A 532 3.14 18.78 -25.34
CA GLY A 532 1.95 19.25 -24.66
C GLY A 532 1.62 20.69 -25.01
N ARG A 533 0.62 21.20 -24.31
CA ARG A 533 0.18 22.59 -24.38
C ARG A 533 0.47 23.30 -23.08
N PHE A 534 1.03 24.49 -23.20
CA PHE A 534 1.40 25.36 -22.09
C PHE A 534 0.47 26.58 -22.05
N PHE A 535 -0.23 26.77 -20.93
CA PHE A 535 -1.19 27.86 -20.76
C PHE A 535 -0.88 28.66 -19.50
N ILE A 536 -0.55 29.94 -19.65
CA ILE A 536 -0.35 30.82 -18.49
C ILE A 536 -1.69 30.98 -17.74
N LYS A 537 -1.75 30.58 -16.47
CA LYS A 537 -2.92 30.77 -15.60
C LYS A 537 -2.90 32.12 -14.91
N SER A 538 -1.73 32.54 -14.44
CA SER A 538 -1.53 33.80 -13.73
C SER A 538 -0.06 34.24 -13.77
N GLY A 539 0.20 35.54 -13.65
CA GLY A 539 1.56 36.11 -13.73
C GLY A 539 1.86 36.76 -15.08
N GLY A 540 3.15 36.85 -15.40
CA GLY A 540 3.69 37.48 -16.61
C GLY A 540 4.97 38.26 -16.34
N SER A 541 5.70 38.62 -17.40
CA SER A 541 7.00 39.31 -17.35
C SER A 541 8.15 38.48 -16.76
N GLY A 542 8.14 37.16 -17.00
CA GLY A 542 9.24 36.28 -16.60
C GLY A 542 9.00 35.50 -15.31
N SER A 543 7.78 35.48 -14.78
CA SER A 543 7.37 34.51 -13.75
C SER A 543 5.85 34.39 -13.68
N GLY A 544 5.36 33.20 -13.34
CA GLY A 544 3.93 32.98 -13.17
C GLY A 544 3.60 31.53 -12.87
N THR A 545 2.30 31.23 -12.89
CA THR A 545 1.76 29.87 -12.81
C THR A 545 1.14 29.53 -14.17
N ALA A 546 1.42 28.34 -14.67
CA ALA A 546 0.93 27.83 -15.94
C ALA A 546 0.32 26.42 -15.78
N CYS A 547 -0.61 26.06 -16.65
CA CYS A 547 -1.01 24.66 -16.85
C CYS A 547 -0.16 24.04 -17.94
N LEU A 548 0.36 22.85 -17.66
CA LEU A 548 0.95 21.96 -18.65
C LEU A 548 -0.02 20.81 -18.94
N ALA A 549 -0.48 20.70 -20.19
CA ALA A 549 -1.38 19.66 -20.65
C ALA A 549 -0.70 18.80 -21.72
N TYR A 550 -0.26 17.59 -21.38
CA TYR A 550 0.41 16.69 -22.31
C TYR A 550 -0.55 16.15 -23.38
N THR A 551 -0.12 16.16 -24.63
CA THR A 551 -0.93 15.75 -25.80
C THR A 551 -0.38 14.51 -26.49
N SER A 552 0.92 14.25 -26.39
CA SER A 552 1.58 13.08 -26.98
C SER A 552 2.91 12.80 -26.29
N GLY A 553 3.38 11.56 -26.35
CA GLY A 553 4.73 11.20 -25.93
C GLY A 553 5.17 9.88 -26.53
N LYS A 554 6.48 9.71 -26.70
CA LYS A 554 7.15 8.49 -27.18
C LYS A 554 8.38 8.24 -26.33
N GLY A 555 8.69 6.97 -26.10
CA GLY A 555 9.81 6.55 -25.26
C GLY A 555 9.38 6.14 -23.85
N THR A 556 10.36 5.85 -23.00
CA THR A 556 10.14 5.16 -21.74
C THR A 556 10.86 5.82 -20.57
N ALA A 557 10.26 5.71 -19.38
CA ALA A 557 10.92 5.90 -18.11
C ALA A 557 11.12 4.52 -17.48
N LYS A 558 12.37 4.06 -17.39
CA LYS A 558 12.75 2.80 -16.77
C LYS A 558 13.29 3.03 -15.38
N ALA A 559 12.61 2.53 -14.35
CA ALA A 559 13.11 2.51 -12.98
C ALA A 559 13.69 1.13 -12.66
N VAL A 560 14.99 1.08 -12.36
CA VAL A 560 15.67 -0.11 -11.84
C VAL A 560 15.62 -0.04 -10.32
N LEU A 561 14.85 -0.94 -9.73
CA LEU A 561 14.64 -1.02 -8.29
C LEU A 561 15.23 -2.35 -7.78
N PRO A 562 16.08 -2.33 -6.73
CA PRO A 562 16.76 -3.54 -6.25
C PRO A 562 15.83 -4.70 -5.85
N ILE A 563 14.58 -4.38 -5.46
CA ILE A 563 13.60 -5.35 -4.95
C ILE A 563 12.44 -5.58 -5.94
N LEU A 564 12.01 -4.52 -6.65
CA LEU A 564 10.86 -4.56 -7.56
C LEU A 564 11.23 -4.89 -9.02
N GLY A 565 12.51 -5.13 -9.30
CA GLY A 565 13.02 -5.33 -10.65
C GLY A 565 12.88 -4.09 -11.54
N ASP A 566 13.04 -4.29 -12.84
CA ASP A 566 12.95 -3.23 -13.85
C ASP A 566 11.48 -2.84 -14.11
N GLN A 567 11.08 -1.66 -13.67
CA GLN A 567 9.79 -1.04 -13.99
C GLN A 567 9.95 -0.19 -15.24
N THR A 568 9.04 -0.29 -16.21
CA THR A 568 9.08 0.53 -17.43
C THR A 568 7.72 1.21 -17.63
N PHE A 569 7.75 2.53 -17.72
CA PHE A 569 6.58 3.38 -17.96
C PHE A 569 6.69 4.05 -19.31
N ASP A 570 5.60 4.15 -20.06
CA ASP A 570 5.56 4.95 -21.27
C ASP A 570 5.49 6.45 -20.92
N LEU A 571 6.07 7.30 -21.77
CA LEU A 571 6.03 8.77 -21.60
C LEU A 571 4.72 9.43 -22.09
N ALA A 572 3.71 8.64 -22.53
CA ALA A 572 2.48 9.12 -23.18
C ALA A 572 1.29 9.35 -22.20
N PRO A 573 0.22 10.09 -22.62
CA PRO A 573 -0.94 10.35 -21.76
C PRO A 573 -1.86 9.12 -21.62
N GLY A 574 -2.41 8.90 -20.41
CA GLY A 574 -3.34 7.80 -20.11
C GLY A 574 -2.83 6.76 -19.10
N GLY A 575 -1.70 7.03 -18.45
CA GLY A 575 -1.05 6.13 -17.47
C GLY A 575 0.47 6.30 -17.38
N GLY A 576 1.07 7.17 -18.20
CA GLY A 576 2.51 7.40 -18.24
C GLY A 576 3.09 8.29 -17.12
N TYR A 577 4.42 8.41 -17.12
CA TYR A 577 5.23 9.15 -16.13
C TYR A 577 4.90 10.67 -16.07
N LEU A 578 4.32 11.23 -17.14
CA LEU A 578 3.97 12.65 -17.27
C LEU A 578 2.45 12.85 -17.18
N LYS A 579 1.99 13.75 -16.31
CA LYS A 579 0.57 14.06 -16.08
C LYS A 579 0.29 15.55 -16.25
N ASN A 580 -0.95 15.89 -16.62
CA ASN A 580 -1.39 17.28 -16.68
C ASN A 580 -1.30 17.91 -15.29
N MET A 581 -0.68 19.08 -15.19
CA MET A 581 -0.42 19.70 -13.89
C MET A 581 -0.29 21.22 -13.98
N ASP A 582 -0.56 21.87 -12.85
CA ASP A 582 -0.21 23.27 -12.66
C ASP A 582 1.24 23.38 -12.17
N ILE A 583 1.95 24.34 -12.76
CA ILE A 583 3.36 24.58 -12.53
C ILE A 583 3.62 26.06 -12.32
N ASP A 584 4.48 26.37 -11.35
CA ASP A 584 5.10 27.66 -11.23
C ASP A 584 6.35 27.70 -12.11
N TYR A 585 6.52 28.79 -12.84
CA TYR A 585 7.68 29.02 -13.68
C TYR A 585 8.32 30.38 -13.37
N THR A 586 9.63 30.42 -13.49
CA THR A 586 10.41 31.67 -13.53
C THR A 586 11.35 31.61 -14.71
N CYS A 587 11.45 32.71 -15.43
CA CYS A 587 12.17 32.86 -16.68
C CYS A 587 12.90 34.21 -16.68
N SER A 588 14.17 34.21 -16.31
CA SER A 588 15.01 35.41 -16.25
C SER A 588 16.46 35.07 -16.56
N ASN A 589 17.21 36.02 -17.13
CA ASN A 589 18.65 35.90 -17.39
C ASN A 589 19.06 34.62 -18.15
N GLY A 590 18.32 34.22 -19.18
CA GLY A 590 18.62 32.99 -19.94
C GLY A 590 18.40 31.70 -19.12
N ARG A 591 17.55 31.72 -18.11
CA ARG A 591 17.22 30.51 -17.33
C ARG A 591 15.72 30.35 -17.16
N VAL A 592 15.24 29.13 -17.36
CA VAL A 592 13.87 28.73 -17.05
C VAL A 592 13.90 27.69 -15.94
N THR A 593 13.14 27.96 -14.89
CA THR A 593 12.86 26.98 -13.84
C THR A 593 11.38 26.71 -13.83
N ILE A 594 11.01 25.43 -13.80
CA ILE A 594 9.63 24.96 -13.71
C ILE A 594 9.52 24.15 -12.42
N SER A 595 8.45 24.32 -11.67
CA SER A 595 8.19 23.60 -10.42
C SER A 595 6.70 23.35 -10.28
N SER A 596 6.29 22.30 -9.58
CA SER A 596 4.86 22.06 -9.30
C SER A 596 4.28 23.19 -8.46
N SER A 597 3.18 23.81 -8.89
CA SER A 597 2.54 24.86 -8.10
C SER A 597 1.72 24.26 -6.95
N GLY A 598 1.99 24.68 -5.71
CA GLY A 598 1.09 24.42 -4.57
C GLY A 598 1.19 23.06 -3.86
N SER A 599 2.27 22.26 -4.00
CA SER A 599 2.45 21.06 -3.18
C SER A 599 3.45 21.28 -2.02
N GLU A 600 2.96 21.10 -0.80
CA GLU A 600 3.80 20.56 0.27
C GLU A 600 4.23 19.16 -0.20
N ASN A 601 5.52 18.99 -0.45
CA ASN A 601 6.17 17.75 -0.90
C ASN A 601 5.76 17.19 -2.29
N ALA A 602 6.50 17.61 -3.32
CA ALA A 602 6.47 17.00 -4.68
C ALA A 602 6.74 15.48 -4.71
N LEU A 603 7.29 14.89 -3.63
CA LEU A 603 7.62 13.47 -3.55
C LEU A 603 6.49 12.58 -3.01
N THR A 604 5.49 13.14 -2.32
CA THR A 604 4.35 12.36 -1.77
C THR A 604 3.14 12.31 -2.70
N SER A 605 3.07 13.19 -3.70
CA SER A 605 1.95 13.28 -4.66
C SER A 605 2.30 12.83 -6.09
N GLY A 606 3.51 12.29 -6.31
CA GLY A 606 3.93 11.76 -7.62
C GLY A 606 4.02 12.82 -8.73
N GLY A 607 4.16 14.10 -8.38
CA GLY A 607 4.35 15.18 -9.34
C GLY A 607 5.82 15.31 -9.76
N PRO A 608 6.16 15.30 -11.04
CA PRO A 608 7.55 15.43 -11.43
C PRO A 608 8.03 16.88 -11.27
N SER A 609 9.11 17.09 -10.52
CA SER A 609 9.83 18.37 -10.46
C SER A 609 10.88 18.40 -11.57
N TRP A 610 10.69 19.25 -12.58
CA TRP A 610 11.59 19.34 -13.74
C TRP A 610 12.43 20.61 -13.73
N GLY A 611 13.75 20.46 -13.78
CA GLY A 611 14.69 21.57 -13.96
C GLY A 611 15.56 21.85 -12.75
N PRO A 612 16.39 22.91 -12.81
CA PRO A 612 16.34 24.03 -13.75
C PRO A 612 16.91 23.75 -15.16
N PHE A 613 16.46 24.53 -16.15
CA PHE A 613 16.93 24.55 -17.54
C PHE A 613 17.68 25.85 -17.84
N SER A 614 18.79 25.78 -18.55
CA SER A 614 19.65 26.92 -18.96
C SER A 614 19.62 27.14 -20.47
N TYR A 615 19.87 28.38 -20.88
CA TYR A 615 20.01 28.81 -22.27
C TYR A 615 21.00 27.95 -23.06
N ASN A 616 20.67 27.63 -24.31
CA ASN A 616 21.70 27.31 -25.29
C ASN A 616 22.03 28.62 -26.02
N ASP A 617 23.21 29.18 -25.75
CA ASP A 617 23.79 30.17 -26.67
C ASP A 617 24.02 29.45 -28.01
N SER A 618 23.35 29.90 -29.06
CA SER A 618 23.77 29.63 -30.43
C SER A 618 24.96 30.51 -30.82
#